data_AF-A0A6V8E7Z1-F1
#
_entry.id   AF-A0A6V8E7Z1-F1
#
_cell.length_a   1.000
_cell.length_b   1.000
_cell.length_c   1.000
_cell.angle_alpha   90.00
_cell.angle_beta   90.00
_cell.angle_gamma   90.00
#
_symmetry.space_group_name_H-M   'P 1'
#
loop_
_entity.id
_entity.type
_entity.pdbx_description
1 polymer ?
#
loop_
_entity_poly.entity_id
_entity_poly.type
_entity_poly.pdbx_seq_one_letter_code
_entity_poly.pdbx_strand_id
1 'polypeptide(L)'
;MSAKKQAFLIWLPWLLNIITDIPSHTAQFFPTPVFHPISDWKYDGTRWSTPSIWFTNLGILLFVWAIMIVLERKRKANSKIVTE
;
A
#
# COMPACT_ATOMS: atom_id res chain seq x y z
N MET A 1 -5.34 10.77 18.81
CA MET A 1 -3.97 10.78 18.23
C MET A 1 -3.41 12.19 18.37
N SER A 2 -2.08 12.36 18.50
CA SER A 2 -1.46 13.70 18.46
C SER A 2 -1.56 14.29 17.05
N ALA A 3 -1.73 15.61 16.95
CA ALA A 3 -1.83 16.34 15.67
C ALA A 3 -0.63 16.06 14.74
N LYS A 4 0.58 15.93 15.29
CA LYS A 4 1.80 15.59 14.53
C LYS A 4 1.70 14.21 13.86
N LYS A 5 1.14 13.23 14.57
CA LYS A 5 0.96 11.86 14.06
C LYS A 5 -0.07 11.82 12.94
N GLN A 6 -1.15 12.59 13.09
CA GLN A 6 -2.22 12.66 12.10
C GLN A 6 -1.77 13.36 10.82
N ALA A 7 -1.00 14.46 10.94
CA ALA A 7 -0.38 15.12 9.80
C ALA A 7 0.52 14.15 9.01
N PHE A 8 1.35 13.35 9.68
CA PHE A 8 2.20 12.36 9.02
C PHE A 8 1.40 11.28 8.28
N LEU A 9 0.32 10.76 8.88
CA LEU A 9 -0.49 9.70 8.27
C LEU A 9 -1.17 10.12 6.96
N ILE A 10 -1.51 11.40 6.81
CA ILE A 10 -2.17 11.91 5.59
C ILE A 10 -1.21 11.90 4.38
N TRP A 11 0.10 11.96 4.60
CA TRP A 11 1.10 11.88 3.53
C TRP A 11 1.39 10.46 3.06
N LEU A 12 1.12 9.45 3.90
CA LEU A 12 1.41 8.05 3.57
C LEU A 12 0.72 7.57 2.28
N PRO A 13 -0.58 7.82 2.05
CA PRO A 13 -1.24 7.43 0.80
C PRO A 13 -0.55 7.99 -0.43
N TRP A 14 -0.12 9.26 -0.37
CA TRP A 14 0.55 9.92 -1.49
C TRP A 14 1.93 9.29 -1.77
N LEU A 15 2.74 9.08 -0.73
CA LEU A 15 4.06 8.43 -0.89
C LEU A 15 3.94 6.98 -1.37
N LEU A 16 3.01 6.22 -0.81
CA LEU A 16 2.74 4.85 -1.23
C LEU A 16 2.31 4.78 -2.69
N ASN A 17 1.46 5.72 -3.12
CA ASN A 17 1.05 5.81 -4.52
C ASN A 17 2.25 5.96 -5.45
N ILE A 18 3.18 6.88 -5.16
CA ILE A 18 4.39 7.08 -5.98
C ILE A 18 5.25 5.80 -6.04
N ILE A 19 5.44 5.14 -4.90
CA ILE A 19 6.24 3.91 -4.80
C ILE A 19 5.62 2.78 -5.62
N THR A 20 4.29 2.68 -5.67
CA THR A 20 3.60 1.65 -6.46
C THR A 20 3.40 2.02 -7.92
N ASP A 21 3.29 3.31 -8.22
CA ASP A 21 2.95 3.82 -9.54
C ASP A 21 4.15 3.73 -10.49
N ILE A 22 5.30 4.31 -10.11
CA ILE A 22 6.50 4.34 -10.96
C ILE A 22 6.94 2.94 -11.44
N PRO A 23 7.06 1.92 -10.56
CA PRO A 23 7.48 0.59 -11.00
C PRO A 23 6.43 -0.14 -11.84
N SER A 24 5.21 0.39 -11.92
CA SER A 24 4.10 -0.25 -12.62
C SER A 24 3.84 0.28 -14.03
N HIS A 25 4.46 1.42 -14.36
CA HIS A 25 4.52 1.95 -15.72
C HIS A 25 5.59 1.23 -16.52
N THR A 26 5.29 0.96 -17.79
CA THR A 26 6.28 0.39 -18.71
C THR A 26 6.65 1.43 -19.75
N ALA A 27 7.80 1.26 -20.41
CA ALA A 27 8.22 2.14 -21.50
C ALA A 27 7.18 2.23 -22.63
N GLN A 28 6.38 1.19 -22.80
CA GLN A 28 5.34 1.07 -23.83
C GLN A 28 3.96 1.57 -23.39
N PHE A 29 3.69 1.62 -22.09
CA PHE A 29 2.39 2.03 -21.54
C PHE A 29 2.59 3.08 -20.45
N PHE A 30 2.27 4.32 -20.81
CA PHE A 30 2.28 5.50 -19.93
C PHE A 30 3.62 5.72 -19.19
N PRO A 31 4.74 5.88 -19.92
CA PRO A 31 6.04 6.01 -19.29
C PRO A 31 6.14 7.34 -18.54
N THR A 32 6.22 7.25 -17.20
CA THR A 32 6.19 8.41 -16.30
C THR A 32 7.60 8.85 -15.91
N PRO A 33 7.99 10.13 -16.12
CA PRO A 33 9.28 10.65 -15.70
C PRO A 33 9.38 10.76 -14.18
N VAL A 34 10.43 10.17 -13.60
CA VAL A 34 10.57 10.03 -12.14
C VAL A 34 10.92 11.36 -11.46
N PHE A 35 11.71 12.19 -12.12
CA PHE A 35 12.28 13.42 -11.57
C PHE A 35 11.81 14.68 -12.30
N HIS A 36 10.61 14.65 -12.87
CA HIS A 36 10.05 15.82 -13.56
C HIS A 36 9.90 17.01 -12.59
N PRO A 37 10.21 18.26 -12.98
CA PRO A 37 10.64 18.72 -14.32
C PRO A 37 12.17 18.73 -14.53
N ILE A 38 12.94 18.21 -13.56
CA ILE A 38 14.41 18.29 -13.57
C ILE A 38 15.00 17.29 -14.58
N SER A 39 14.36 16.14 -14.79
CA SER A 39 14.81 15.13 -15.73
C SER A 39 13.65 14.32 -16.32
N ASP A 40 13.78 13.99 -17.60
CA ASP A 40 12.87 13.12 -18.35
C ASP A 40 13.28 11.64 -18.27
N TRP A 41 14.15 11.26 -17.32
CA TRP A 41 14.49 9.87 -17.10
C TRP A 41 13.27 9.08 -16.63
N LYS A 42 13.06 7.92 -17.27
CA LYS A 42 11.91 7.04 -17.06
C LYS A 42 12.41 5.66 -16.70
N TYR A 43 11.69 5.02 -15.80
CA TYR A 43 11.95 3.63 -15.41
C TYR A 43 11.04 2.71 -16.22
N ASP A 44 11.60 1.65 -16.81
CA ASP A 44 10.81 0.61 -17.47
C ASP A 44 10.44 -0.47 -16.45
N GLY A 45 9.22 -0.33 -15.91
CA GLY A 45 8.70 -1.17 -14.87
C GLY A 45 7.96 -2.42 -15.37
N THR A 46 7.17 -3.02 -14.47
CA THR A 46 6.37 -4.20 -14.76
C THR A 46 4.89 -3.86 -14.66
N ARG A 47 4.14 -4.18 -15.70
CA ARG A 47 2.70 -3.87 -15.77
C ARG A 47 1.92 -4.50 -14.61
N TRP A 48 0.97 -3.75 -14.06
CA TRP A 48 0.03 -4.22 -13.01
C TRP A 48 -0.69 -5.53 -13.34
N SER A 49 -1.02 -5.75 -14.61
CA SER A 49 -1.72 -6.95 -15.06
C SER A 49 -0.82 -8.21 -15.08
N THR A 50 0.47 -8.08 -14.78
CA THR A 50 1.38 -9.21 -14.71
C THR A 50 0.89 -10.15 -13.61
N PRO A 51 0.64 -11.44 -13.89
CA PRO A 51 0.03 -12.34 -12.91
C PRO A 51 0.74 -12.36 -11.57
N SER A 52 2.08 -12.34 -11.56
CA SER A 52 2.86 -12.29 -10.33
C SER A 52 2.50 -11.09 -9.46
N ILE A 53 2.44 -9.88 -10.02
CA ILE A 53 2.09 -8.65 -9.26
C ILE A 53 0.65 -8.73 -8.77
N TRP A 54 -0.27 -9.15 -9.65
CA TRP A 54 -1.69 -9.23 -9.32
C TRP A 54 -1.96 -10.20 -8.16
N PHE A 55 -1.40 -11.42 -8.22
CA PHE A 55 -1.56 -12.42 -7.16
C PHE A 55 -0.85 -12.02 -5.87
N THR A 56 0.32 -11.36 -5.95
CA THR A 56 0.98 -10.82 -4.77
C THR A 56 0.12 -9.77 -4.07
N ASN A 57 -0.49 -8.84 -4.82
CA ASN A 57 -1.38 -7.82 -4.25
C ASN A 57 -2.62 -8.43 -3.61
N LEU A 58 -3.25 -9.40 -4.28
CA LEU A 58 -4.37 -10.15 -3.72
C LEU A 58 -3.98 -10.89 -2.43
N GLY A 59 -2.82 -11.54 -2.42
CA GLY A 59 -2.28 -12.24 -1.25
C GLY A 59 -2.06 -11.32 -0.06
N ILE A 60 -1.44 -10.14 -0.28
CA ILE A 60 -1.25 -9.13 0.76
C ILE A 60 -2.58 -8.64 1.32
N LEU A 61 -3.58 -8.39 0.46
CA LEU A 61 -4.89 -7.93 0.88
C LEU A 61 -5.59 -8.96 1.77
N LEU A 62 -5.60 -10.23 1.35
CA LEU A 62 -6.19 -11.33 2.12
C LEU A 62 -5.46 -11.52 3.46
N PHE A 63 -4.14 -11.42 3.46
CA PHE A 63 -3.32 -11.55 4.67
C PHE A 63 -3.62 -10.45 5.69
N VAL A 64 -3.63 -9.18 5.27
CA VAL A 64 -3.96 -8.04 6.14
C VAL A 64 -5.38 -8.19 6.70
N TRP A 65 -6.34 -8.58 5.86
CA TRP A 65 -7.72 -8.76 6.29
C TRP A 65 -7.86 -9.90 7.31
N ALA A 66 -7.20 -11.03 7.08
CA ALA A 66 -7.16 -12.15 8.03
C ALA A 66 -6.57 -11.73 9.39
N ILE A 67 -5.46 -10.97 9.38
CA ILE A 67 -4.86 -10.43 10.61
C ILE A 67 -5.85 -9.52 11.34
N MET A 68 -6.50 -8.58 10.65
CA MET A 68 -7.46 -7.67 11.28
C MET A 68 -8.59 -8.43 11.97
N ILE A 69 -9.16 -9.44 11.30
CA ILE A 69 -10.20 -10.30 11.89
C ILE A 69 -9.69 -11.02 13.14
N VAL A 70 -8.48 -11.59 13.10
CA VAL A 70 -7.90 -12.30 14.26
C VAL A 70 -7.69 -11.33 15.42
N LEU A 71 -7.13 -10.14 15.17
CA LEU A 71 -6.91 -9.12 16.19
C LEU A 71 -8.22 -8.64 16.82
N GLU A 72 -9.27 -8.42 16.01
CA GLU A 72 -10.58 -8.03 16.50
C GLU A 72 -11.23 -9.12 17.37
N ARG A 73 -11.13 -10.39 16.95
CA ARG A 73 -11.62 -11.53 17.73
C ARG A 73 -10.91 -11.63 19.08
N LYS A 74 -9.58 -11.48 19.11
CA LYS A 74 -8.79 -11.45 20.35
C LYS A 74 -9.20 -10.29 21.26
N ARG A 75 -9.41 -9.09 20.71
CA ARG A 75 -9.86 -7.92 21.47
C ARG A 75 -11.22 -8.16 22.13
N LYS A 76 -12.18 -8.74 21.40
CA LYS A 76 -13.53 -9.08 21.93
C LYS A 76 -13.48 -10.16 23.01
N ALA A 77 -12.62 -11.17 22.85
CA ALA A 77 -12.43 -12.21 23.87
C ALA A 77 -11.86 -11.62 25.16
N ASN A 78 -10.80 -10.82 25.06
CA ASN A 78 -10.17 -10.16 26.21
C ASN A 78 -11.11 -9.19 26.93
N SER A 79 -11.97 -8.45 26.20
CA SER A 79 -12.93 -7.56 26.84
C SER A 79 -13.99 -8.29 27.66
N LYS A 80 -14.37 -9.52 27.26
CA LYS A 80 -15.33 -10.33 28.04
C LYS A 80 -14.73 -10.81 29.37
N ILE A 81 -13.47 -11.25 29.34
CA ILE A 81 -12.75 -11.73 30.54
C ILE A 81 -12.61 -10.62 31.61
N VAL A 82 -12.48 -9.36 31.20
CA VAL A 82 -12.32 -8.22 32.14
C VAL A 82 -13.65 -7.80 32.78
N THR A 83 -14.78 -8.08 32.13
CA THR A 83 -16.12 -7.71 32.63
C THR A 83 -16.77 -8.77 33.51
N GLU A 84 -16.26 -10.00 33.49
CA GLU A 84 -16.63 -11.11 34.39
C GLU A 84 -15.74 -11.11 35.65
#